data_AF-A0A948XC74-F1
#
_entry.id   AF-A0A948XC74-F1
#
_cell.length_a   1.000
_cell.length_b   1.000
_cell.length_c   1.000
_cell.angle_alpha   90.00
_cell.angle_beta   90.00
_cell.angle_gamma   90.00
#
_symmetry.space_group_name_H-M   'P 1'
#
loop_
_entity.id
_entity.type
_entity.pdbx_description
1 polymer ?
#
loop_
_entity_poly.entity_id
_entity_poly.type
_entity_poly.pdbx_seq_one_letter_code
_entity_poly.pdbx_strand_id
1 'polypeptide(L)'
;MSNADAKVEFISNDGIIEVRYFDNPKDDLCRHWKLPEDIARNLISWWIELKKNEKIIFPLTERSKKCEFAMYSEKYVDIKTLDCRGRPAMTGWSLPTVVVEQLIIWQNGKVKRQE
;
A
#
# COMPACT_ATOMS: atom_id res chain seq x y z
N MET A 1 27.24 -13.03 6.42
CA MET A 1 26.31 -12.88 5.28
C MET A 1 25.64 -11.53 5.41
N SER A 2 25.81 -10.61 4.46
CA SER A 2 25.23 -9.26 4.56
C SER A 2 23.70 -9.33 4.51
N ASN A 3 23.02 -8.96 5.60
CA ASN A 3 21.59 -8.65 5.59
C ASN A 3 21.42 -7.37 4.78
N ALA A 4 21.08 -7.51 3.50
CA ALA A 4 20.55 -6.37 2.77
C ALA A 4 19.07 -6.32 3.12
N ASP A 5 18.68 -5.31 3.90
CA ASP A 5 17.28 -5.09 4.27
C ASP A 5 16.42 -4.91 3.01
N ALA A 6 15.14 -5.29 3.10
CA ALA A 6 14.21 -5.17 1.99
C ALA A 6 14.14 -3.71 1.49
N LYS A 7 14.14 -3.53 0.16
CA LYS A 7 14.12 -2.20 -0.48
C LYS A 7 12.76 -1.95 -1.11
N VAL A 8 12.22 -0.75 -0.91
CA VAL A 8 11.00 -0.28 -1.57
C VAL A 8 11.31 0.97 -2.38
N GLU A 9 10.88 1.01 -3.63
CA GLU A 9 10.97 2.19 -4.49
C GLU A 9 9.58 2.62 -4.96
N PHE A 10 9.38 3.94 -5.05
CA PHE A 10 8.13 4.55 -5.50
C PHE A 10 8.41 5.56 -6.61
N ILE A 11 7.68 5.41 -7.72
CA ILE A 11 7.70 6.35 -8.83
C ILE A 11 6.25 6.78 -9.04
N SER A 12 5.97 8.08 -9.10
CA SER A 12 4.61 8.54 -9.46
C SER A 12 4.65 9.30 -10.76
N ASN A 13 3.74 8.92 -11.64
CA ASN A 13 3.58 9.46 -12.98
C ASN A 13 2.10 9.40 -13.37
N ASP A 14 1.55 10.51 -13.88
CA ASP A 14 0.19 10.59 -14.41
C ASP A 14 -0.92 10.02 -13.49
N GLY A 15 -0.84 10.29 -12.19
CA GLY A 15 -1.84 9.85 -11.21
C GLY A 15 -1.74 8.36 -10.81
N ILE A 16 -0.68 7.67 -11.22
CA ILE A 16 -0.37 6.29 -10.85
C ILE A 16 0.94 6.27 -10.06
N ILE A 17 0.99 5.45 -9.01
CA ILE A 17 2.20 5.12 -8.25
C ILE A 17 2.66 3.73 -8.67
N GLU A 18 3.83 3.64 -9.28
CA GLU A 18 4.56 2.39 -9.45
C GLU A 18 5.34 2.07 -8.17
N VAL A 19 5.15 0.86 -7.66
CA VAL A 19 5.73 0.35 -6.43
C VAL A 19 6.61 -0.84 -6.77
N ARG A 20 7.90 -0.76 -6.45
CA ARG A 20 8.85 -1.87 -6.63
C ARG A 20 9.36 -2.33 -5.28
N TYR A 21 9.16 -3.61 -4.98
CA TYR A 21 9.58 -4.23 -3.72
C TYR A 21 10.60 -5.32 -3.98
N PHE A 22 11.78 -5.16 -3.40
CA PHE A 22 12.90 -6.09 -3.46
C PHE A 22 13.01 -6.76 -2.08
N ASP A 23 12.46 -7.96 -1.96
CA ASP A 23 12.46 -8.74 -0.71
C ASP A 23 13.90 -9.16 -0.34
N ASN A 24 14.69 -9.51 -1.35
CA ASN A 24 16.14 -9.68 -1.24
C ASN A 24 16.82 -8.86 -2.36
N PRO A 25 17.45 -7.71 -2.05
CA PRO A 25 18.09 -6.86 -3.04
C PRO A 25 19.23 -7.52 -3.85
N LYS A 26 19.73 -8.69 -3.41
CA LYS A 26 20.84 -9.40 -4.08
C LYS A 26 20.41 -10.24 -5.27
N ASP A 27 19.15 -10.66 -5.31
CA ASP A 27 18.67 -11.62 -6.30
C ASP A 27 18.02 -10.91 -7.50
N ASP A 28 17.96 -9.57 -7.47
CA ASP A 28 17.33 -8.67 -8.47
C ASP A 28 15.84 -8.97 -8.78
N LEU A 29 15.26 -9.94 -8.08
CA LEU A 29 13.84 -10.27 -8.13
C LEU A 29 13.03 -9.22 -7.38
N CYS A 30 12.16 -8.53 -8.11
CA CYS A 30 11.24 -7.56 -7.53
C CYS A 30 9.78 -7.93 -7.79
N ARG A 31 8.93 -7.60 -6.82
CA ARG A 31 7.49 -7.53 -7.02
C ARG A 31 7.14 -6.10 -7.43
N HIS A 32 6.29 -5.97 -8.44
CA HIS A 32 5.92 -4.69 -9.00
C HIS A 32 4.39 -4.53 -8.99
N TRP A 33 3.93 -3.37 -8.52
CA TRP A 33 2.52 -2.99 -8.56
C TRP A 33 2.35 -1.59 -9.13
N LYS A 34 1.19 -1.35 -9.77
CA LYS A 34 0.76 -0.03 -10.21
C LYS A 34 -0.53 0.33 -9.49
N LEU A 35 -0.49 1.31 -8.60
CA LEU A 35 -1.59 1.71 -7.75
C LEU A 35 -2.05 3.13 -8.13
N PRO A 36 -3.35 3.38 -8.36
CA PRO A 36 -3.82 4.76 -8.53
C PRO A 36 -3.55 5.61 -7.28
N GLU A 37 -3.14 6.87 -7.47
CA GLU A 37 -2.79 7.77 -6.36
C GLU A 37 -3.94 8.02 -5.38
N ASP A 38 -5.19 8.02 -5.86
CA ASP A 38 -6.35 8.18 -4.99
C ASP A 38 -6.59 6.96 -4.09
N ILE A 39 -6.37 5.75 -4.61
CA ILE A 39 -6.38 4.52 -3.81
C ILE A 39 -5.23 4.53 -2.80
N ALA A 40 -4.03 4.96 -3.20
CA ALA A 40 -2.89 5.11 -2.30
C ALA A 40 -3.18 6.07 -1.13
N ARG A 41 -3.81 7.22 -1.41
CA ARG A 41 -4.24 8.17 -0.37
C ARG A 41 -5.25 7.56 0.60
N ASN A 42 -6.26 6.85 0.08
CA ASN A 42 -7.25 6.16 0.92
C ASN A 42 -6.58 5.09 1.80
N LEU A 43 -5.63 4.34 1.23
CA LEU A 43 -4.87 3.31 1.94
C LEU A 43 -4.06 3.92 3.08
N ILE A 44 -3.35 5.02 2.82
CA ILE A 44 -2.55 5.72 3.84
C ILE A 44 -3.45 6.25 4.96
N SER A 45 -4.55 6.92 4.61
CA SER A 45 -5.49 7.44 5.61
C SER A 45 -6.00 6.33 6.50
N TRP A 46 -6.45 5.22 5.92
CA TRP A 46 -6.94 4.08 6.68
C TRP A 46 -5.86 3.45 7.56
N TRP A 47 -4.63 3.28 7.03
CA TRP A 47 -3.52 2.71 7.78
C TRP A 47 -3.13 3.56 9.00
N ILE A 48 -3.10 4.90 8.84
CA ILE A 48 -2.80 5.82 9.93
C ILE A 48 -3.86 5.70 11.04
N GLU A 49 -5.15 5.66 10.69
CA GLU A 49 -6.22 5.47 11.66
C GLU A 49 -6.12 4.09 12.34
N LEU A 50 -5.85 3.04 11.57
CA LEU A 50 -5.70 1.69 12.09
C LEU A 50 -4.58 1.60 13.15
N LYS A 51 -3.43 2.28 12.92
CA LYS A 51 -2.30 2.30 13.85
C LYS A 51 -2.56 3.09 15.14
N LYS A 52 -3.62 3.91 15.21
CA LYS A 52 -4.03 4.56 16.47
C LYS A 52 -4.75 3.59 17.41
N ASN A 53 -5.23 2.47 16.91
CA ASN A 53 -5.92 1.48 17.74
C ASN A 53 -4.90 0.67 18.54
N GLU A 54 -5.06 0.63 19.86
CA GLU A 54 -4.16 -0.10 20.78
C GLU A 54 -4.20 -1.62 20.57
N LYS A 55 -5.29 -2.14 19.99
CA LYS A 55 -5.46 -3.56 19.71
C LYS A 55 -6.06 -3.78 18.33
N ILE A 56 -5.33 -4.48 17.49
CA ILE A 56 -5.75 -4.90 16.16
C ILE A 56 -6.17 -6.37 16.23
N ILE A 57 -7.39 -6.69 15.78
CA ILE A 57 -7.94 -8.06 15.73
C ILE A 57 -8.31 -8.37 14.28
N PHE A 58 -7.84 -9.50 13.77
CA PHE A 58 -8.12 -9.95 12.40
C PHE A 58 -9.34 -10.88 12.35
N PRO A 59 -10.08 -10.93 11.22
CA PRO A 59 -9.86 -10.15 9.99
C PRO A 59 -10.35 -8.70 10.12
N LEU A 60 -9.69 -7.80 9.39
CA LEU A 60 -10.10 -6.41 9.24
C LEU A 60 -10.58 -6.17 7.82
N THR A 61 -11.63 -5.38 7.69
CA THR A 61 -12.11 -4.90 6.40
C THR A 61 -12.54 -3.45 6.54
N GLU A 62 -12.05 -2.58 5.66
CA GLU A 62 -12.48 -1.20 5.53
C GLU A 62 -12.95 -0.95 4.10
N ARG A 63 -14.05 -0.23 3.94
CA ARG A 63 -14.66 -0.05 2.64
C ARG A 63 -15.05 1.40 2.39
N SER A 64 -14.49 1.96 1.33
CA SER A 64 -14.83 3.29 0.82
C SER A 64 -15.75 3.18 -0.41
N LYS A 65 -16.07 4.32 -1.04
CA LYS A 65 -16.81 4.36 -2.31
C LYS A 65 -16.02 3.80 -3.51
N LYS A 66 -14.68 3.80 -3.43
CA LYS A 66 -13.79 3.47 -4.55
C LYS A 66 -12.96 2.21 -4.36
N CYS A 67 -12.76 1.80 -3.11
CA CYS A 67 -11.94 0.65 -2.78
C CYS A 67 -12.35 -0.01 -1.47
N GLU A 68 -11.99 -1.28 -1.37
CA GLU A 68 -12.06 -2.09 -0.17
C GLU A 68 -10.63 -2.51 0.20
N PHE A 69 -10.30 -2.39 1.48
CA PHE A 69 -9.07 -2.85 2.09
C PHE A 69 -9.38 -4.01 3.02
N ALA A 70 -8.59 -5.08 2.96
CA ALA A 70 -8.74 -6.22 3.84
C ALA A 70 -7.38 -6.66 4.39
N MET A 71 -7.39 -7.10 5.65
CA MET A 71 -6.23 -7.76 6.28
C MET A 71 -6.69 -9.00 7.01
N TYR A 72 -6.12 -10.14 6.63
CA TYR A 72 -6.30 -11.41 7.33
C TYR A 72 -5.13 -11.72 8.27
N SER A 73 -4.03 -10.97 8.15
CA SER A 73 -2.85 -11.03 9.01
C SER A 73 -2.15 -9.68 9.02
N GLU A 74 -1.15 -9.52 9.88
CA GLU A 74 -0.31 -8.31 9.96
C GLU A 74 0.67 -8.13 8.79
N LYS A 75 0.78 -9.11 7.89
CA LYS A 75 1.83 -9.14 6.87
C LYS A 75 1.45 -8.45 5.56
N TYR A 76 0.16 -8.49 5.21
CA TYR A 76 -0.33 -8.06 3.90
C TYR A 76 -1.63 -7.29 4.02
N VAL A 77 -1.79 -6.30 3.15
CA VAL A 77 -3.04 -5.60 2.89
C VAL A 77 -3.51 -5.96 1.48
N ASP A 78 -4.69 -6.55 1.42
CA ASP A 78 -5.40 -6.78 0.16
C ASP A 78 -6.24 -5.56 -0.18
N ILE A 79 -6.17 -5.13 -1.43
CA ILE A 79 -6.80 -3.91 -1.94
C ILE A 79 -7.60 -4.26 -3.18
N LYS A 80 -8.89 -3.92 -3.20
CA LYS A 80 -9.75 -4.08 -4.37
C LYS A 80 -10.37 -2.74 -4.73
N THR A 81 -10.35 -2.35 -6.00
CA THR A 81 -11.19 -1.22 -6.45
C THR A 81 -12.65 -1.64 -6.52
N LEU A 82 -13.55 -0.68 -6.38
CA LEU A 82 -14.98 -0.88 -6.50
C LEU A 82 -15.51 -0.13 -7.74
N ASP A 83 -16.46 -0.73 -8.44
CA ASP A 83 -17.19 -0.08 -9.53
C ASP A 83 -18.23 0.93 -8.99
N CYS A 84 -18.95 1.62 -9.89
CA CYS A 84 -19.98 2.58 -9.51
C CYS A 84 -21.18 1.98 -8.75
N ARG A 85 -21.31 0.66 -8.73
CA ARG A 85 -22.32 -0.10 -7.97
C ARG A 85 -21.73 -0.71 -6.69
N GLY A 86 -20.48 -0.39 -6.36
CA GLY A 86 -19.76 -0.93 -5.21
C GLY A 86 -19.28 -2.37 -5.41
N ARG A 87 -19.25 -2.92 -6.62
CA ARG A 87 -18.79 -4.30 -6.82
C ARG A 87 -17.26 -4.32 -6.93
N PRO A 88 -16.57 -5.23 -6.25
CA PRO A 88 -15.13 -5.33 -6.34
C PRO A 88 -14.72 -5.72 -7.77
N ALA A 89 -13.68 -5.06 -8.28
CA ALA A 89 -13.03 -5.47 -9.51
C ALA A 89 -12.36 -6.84 -9.33
N MET A 90 -12.21 -7.57 -10.44
CA MET A 90 -11.51 -8.86 -10.43
C MET A 90 -10.01 -8.70 -10.14
N THR A 91 -9.43 -7.56 -10.51
CA THR A 91 -8.03 -7.23 -10.23
C THR A 91 -7.92 -6.43 -8.96
N GLY A 92 -6.94 -6.80 -8.13
CA GLY A 92 -6.61 -6.12 -6.89
C GLY A 92 -5.11 -6.19 -6.64
N TRP A 93 -4.69 -5.58 -5.55
CA TRP A 93 -3.31 -5.62 -5.09
C TRP A 93 -3.24 -6.33 -3.75
N SER A 94 -2.12 -6.99 -3.50
CA SER A 94 -1.77 -7.49 -2.17
C SER A 94 -0.39 -6.94 -1.85
N LEU A 95 -0.34 -5.95 -0.97
CA LEU A 95 0.88 -5.22 -0.62
C LEU A 95 1.38 -5.69 0.74
N PRO A 96 2.69 -6.00 0.88
CA PRO A 96 3.29 -6.17 2.20
C PRO A 96 3.09 -4.92 3.07
N THR A 97 2.85 -5.09 4.36
CA THR A 97 2.64 -3.95 5.27
C THR A 97 3.84 -3.01 5.35
N VAL A 98 5.06 -3.53 5.21
CA VAL A 98 6.28 -2.73 5.06
C VAL A 98 6.22 -1.77 3.87
N VAL A 99 5.59 -2.17 2.76
CA VAL A 99 5.42 -1.31 1.59
C VAL A 99 4.44 -0.17 1.90
N VAL A 100 3.36 -0.47 2.63
CA VAL A 100 2.37 0.54 3.06
C VAL A 100 3.01 1.57 4.00
N GLU A 101 3.84 1.11 4.95
CA GLU A 101 4.56 1.99 5.87
C GLU A 101 5.56 2.90 5.14
N GLN A 102 6.30 2.37 4.18
CA GLN A 102 7.23 3.17 3.35
C GLN A 102 6.51 4.15 2.43
N LEU A 103 5.31 3.79 1.95
CA LEU A 103 4.48 4.68 1.12
C LEU A 103 4.08 5.96 1.88
N ILE A 104 3.79 5.86 3.18
CA ILE A 104 3.48 7.00 4.05
C ILE A 104 4.67 7.95 4.15
N ILE A 105 5.86 7.40 4.41
CA ILE A 105 7.10 8.18 4.53
C ILE A 105 7.38 8.92 3.22
N TRP A 106 7.29 8.21 2.10
CA TRP A 106 7.50 8.77 0.77
C TRP A 106 6.50 9.89 0.44
N GLN A 107 5.21 9.70 0.76
CA GLN A 107 4.20 10.71 0.48
C GLN A 107 4.39 11.97 1.32
N ASN A 108 4.75 11.84 2.60
CA ASN A 108 5.07 12.99 3.46
C ASN A 108 6.34 13.72 2.99
N GLY A 109 7.32 12.99 2.46
CA GLY A 109 8.52 13.57 1.85
C GLY A 109 8.25 14.37 0.58
N LYS A 110 7.20 14.03 -0.18
CA LYS A 110 6.75 14.82 -1.35
C LYS A 110 6.11 16.15 -0.93
N VAL A 111 5.27 16.15 0.10
CA VAL A 111 4.56 17.35 0.57
C VAL A 111 5.55 18.43 1.00
N LYS A 112 6.59 18.07 1.76
CA LYS A 112 7.62 19.02 2.25
C LYS A 112 8.51 19.64 1.16
N ARG A 113 8.48 19.14 -0.08
CA ARG A 113 9.27 19.70 -1.20
C ARG A 113 8.47 20.70 -2.05
N GLN A 114 7.18 20.86 -1.77
CA GLN A 114 6.29 21.77 -2.48
C GLN A 114 5.93 23.03 -1.67
N GLU A 115 6.48 23.16 -0.45
CA GLU A 115 6.46 24.36 0.39
C GLU A 115 7.79 25.12 0.24
#